data_AF-A0A4Z0EVT8-F1
#
_entry.id   AF-A0A4Z0EVT8-F1
#
_cell.length_a   1.000
_cell.length_b   1.000
_cell.length_c   1.000
_cell.angle_alpha   90.00
_cell.angle_beta   90.00
_cell.angle_gamma   90.00
#
_symmetry.space_group_name_H-M   'P 1'
#
loop_
_entity.id
_entity.type
_entity.pdbx_description
1 polymer ?
#
loop_
_entity_poly.entity_id
_entity_poly.type
_entity_poly.pdbx_seq_one_letter_code
_entity_poly.pdbx_strand_id
1 'polypeptide(L)'
;MRASQFIMLLLITAGCLAGLPSWAQRAAVAPLMPLPPVLQSVLPAGLGEAAKTGVAVSPTAPVTPAATATRPVLPEPVYLLDAHIILGPNGLSKLTPQDIAKVDIYKTAASTPAPWRSLAAHGILSITLKPGAKHRLRTKSLTRIQRQLKLTGPVIFQLNGLPIESASLRVATQAIAGFDVLHHDAEIVVNIRLVPYRPTPLPPGSIYIRGVAGR
;
A
#
# COMPACT_ATOMS: atom_id res chain seq x y z
N MET A 1 -46.09 -40.42 5.64
CA MET A 1 -46.63 -40.70 6.99
C MET A 1 -45.52 -41.21 7.88
N ARG A 2 -45.52 -40.78 9.16
CA ARG A 2 -44.55 -40.98 10.27
C ARG A 2 -43.35 -40.01 10.23
N ALA A 3 -43.39 -38.86 10.93
CA ALA A 3 -43.37 -38.65 12.40
C ALA A 3 -42.05 -39.16 13.01
N SER A 4 -41.36 -38.55 13.97
CA SER A 4 -41.48 -37.35 14.82
C SER A 4 -40.28 -37.49 15.79
N GLN A 5 -39.68 -36.38 16.26
CA GLN A 5 -38.98 -36.19 17.56
C GLN A 5 -37.94 -35.05 17.39
N PHE A 6 -38.24 -33.79 17.74
CA PHE A 6 -38.27 -33.23 19.11
C PHE A 6 -37.09 -33.70 19.97
N ILE A 7 -36.15 -32.81 20.26
CA ILE A 7 -35.41 -32.71 21.53
C ILE A 7 -34.84 -31.29 21.69
N MET A 8 -35.33 -30.64 22.76
CA MET A 8 -34.72 -29.67 23.71
C MET A 8 -33.69 -28.64 23.21
N LEU A 9 -33.97 -27.33 23.29
CA LEU A 9 -34.08 -26.46 24.49
C LEU A 9 -32.72 -26.20 25.19
N LEU A 10 -32.09 -25.04 24.93
CA LEU A 10 -31.21 -24.40 25.91
C LEU A 10 -31.13 -22.86 25.71
N LEU A 11 -31.98 -22.24 26.52
CA LEU A 11 -32.02 -20.91 27.13
C LEU A 11 -30.67 -20.27 27.54
N ILE A 12 -30.70 -18.92 27.65
CA ILE A 12 -29.85 -18.01 28.48
C ILE A 12 -28.54 -17.52 27.82
N THR A 13 -28.43 -16.25 27.39
CA THR A 13 -28.15 -15.10 28.27
C THR A 13 -28.43 -13.77 27.55
N ALA A 14 -29.36 -12.97 28.07
CA ALA A 14 -29.49 -11.55 27.77
C ALA A 14 -28.68 -10.77 28.82
N GLY A 15 -27.46 -10.35 28.46
CA GLY A 15 -26.62 -9.47 29.27
C GLY A 15 -26.80 -8.03 28.82
N CYS A 16 -27.40 -7.21 29.69
CA CYS A 16 -27.69 -5.80 29.47
C CYS A 16 -26.44 -4.93 29.32
N LEU A 17 -26.60 -3.94 28.45
CA LEU A 17 -25.74 -2.81 28.15
C LEU A 17 -25.64 -1.82 29.33
N ALA A 18 -24.42 -1.38 29.65
CA ALA A 18 -24.11 -0.08 30.25
C ALA A 18 -22.71 0.31 29.74
N GLY A 19 -22.58 1.33 28.88
CA GLY A 19 -22.21 2.70 29.29
C GLY A 19 -20.70 2.77 29.61
N LEU A 20 -19.84 3.41 28.83
CA LEU A 20 -19.66 4.86 28.76
C LEU A 20 -18.71 5.23 27.58
N PRO A 21 -18.97 6.30 26.80
CA PRO A 21 -18.01 6.86 25.85
C PRO A 21 -17.09 7.89 26.53
N SER A 22 -15.81 7.59 26.67
CA SER A 22 -14.78 8.56 27.07
C SER A 22 -14.27 9.32 25.84
N TRP A 23 -14.97 10.41 25.49
CA TRP A 23 -14.49 11.37 24.51
C TRP A 23 -13.44 12.32 25.13
N ALA A 24 -12.34 12.46 24.41
CA ALA A 24 -11.50 13.65 24.31
C ALA A 24 -10.68 14.10 25.55
N GLN A 25 -9.49 13.50 25.72
CA GLN A 25 -8.34 14.24 26.23
C GLN A 25 -7.40 14.56 25.06
N ARG A 26 -7.51 15.77 24.50
CA ARG A 26 -6.50 16.33 23.61
C ARG A 26 -5.32 16.77 24.46
N ALA A 27 -4.17 16.12 24.30
CA ALA A 27 -2.90 16.61 24.81
C ALA A 27 -2.53 17.92 24.10
N ALA A 28 -2.06 18.90 24.86
CA ALA A 28 -1.54 20.15 24.34
C ALA A 28 -0.24 19.89 23.56
N VAL A 29 -0.22 20.30 22.28
CA VAL A 29 0.96 20.23 21.42
C VAL A 29 1.81 21.47 21.69
N ALA A 30 3.06 21.25 22.11
CA ALA A 30 4.04 22.32 22.30
C ALA A 30 4.46 22.91 20.93
N PRO A 31 4.69 24.24 20.83
CA PRO A 31 5.17 24.85 19.61
C PRO A 31 6.64 24.47 19.35
N LEU A 32 6.91 23.93 18.16
CA LEU A 32 8.25 23.65 17.65
C LEU A 32 9.00 24.97 17.39
N MET A 33 10.16 25.12 18.03
CA MET A 33 11.10 26.21 17.73
C MET A 33 11.68 26.05 16.32
N PRO A 34 11.87 27.15 15.57
CA PRO A 34 12.52 27.11 14.26
C PRO A 34 14.03 26.88 14.38
N LEU A 35 14.54 25.88 13.65
CA LEU A 35 15.98 25.67 13.46
C LEU A 35 16.57 26.73 12.51
N PRO A 36 17.78 27.24 12.78
CA PRO A 36 18.46 28.21 11.91
C PRO A 36 19.01 27.56 10.63
N PRO A 37 19.13 28.32 9.52
CA PRO A 37 19.66 27.82 8.25
C PRO A 37 21.18 27.62 8.29
N VAL A 38 21.63 26.46 7.82
CA VAL A 38 23.05 26.15 7.58
C VAL A 38 23.48 26.77 6.25
N LEU A 39 24.46 27.68 6.30
CA LEU A 39 25.08 28.30 5.12
C LEU A 39 26.02 27.32 4.41
N GLN A 40 25.83 27.18 3.10
CA GLN A 40 26.71 26.47 2.18
C GLN A 40 28.01 27.24 1.96
N SER A 41 29.16 26.57 2.06
CA SER A 41 30.45 27.06 1.56
C SER A 41 30.72 26.47 0.17
N VAL A 42 30.71 27.33 -0.84
CA VAL A 42 31.20 27.06 -2.19
C VAL A 42 32.69 27.39 -2.22
N LEU A 43 33.54 26.41 -2.53
CA LEU A 43 34.97 26.61 -2.78
C LEU A 43 35.19 27.06 -4.23
N PRO A 44 35.97 28.12 -4.49
CA PRO A 44 36.29 28.56 -5.83
C PRO A 44 37.45 27.77 -6.44
N ALA A 45 37.42 27.74 -7.76
CA ALA A 45 38.36 27.13 -8.68
C ALA A 45 39.81 27.60 -8.47
N GLY A 46 40.73 26.63 -8.47
CA GLY A 46 42.16 26.89 -8.63
C GLY A 46 42.50 27.11 -10.10
N LEU A 47 43.00 28.31 -10.41
CA LEU A 47 43.72 28.66 -11.63
C LEU A 47 45.21 28.42 -11.39
N GLY A 48 45.86 27.68 -12.28
CA GLY A 48 47.31 27.46 -12.28
C GLY A 48 47.80 26.87 -13.62
N GLU A 49 48.47 27.74 -14.39
CA GLU A 49 49.42 27.57 -15.51
C GLU A 49 50.29 26.28 -15.51
N ALA A 50 50.94 25.78 -16.57
CA ALA A 50 51.16 26.21 -17.96
C ALA A 50 51.73 25.05 -18.84
N ALA A 51 51.51 25.18 -20.15
CA ALA A 51 52.35 24.82 -21.31
C ALA A 51 53.02 23.42 -21.48
N LYS A 52 52.66 22.72 -22.56
CA LYS A 52 53.60 22.37 -23.65
C LYS A 52 52.93 21.79 -24.91
N THR A 53 53.52 22.19 -26.03
CA THR A 53 53.27 21.91 -27.44
C THR A 53 53.11 20.43 -27.83
N GLY A 54 52.22 20.14 -28.78
CA GLY A 54 52.43 19.04 -29.73
C GLY A 54 51.21 18.18 -30.10
N VAL A 55 50.92 18.16 -31.40
CA VAL A 55 50.07 17.22 -32.15
C VAL A 55 48.56 17.50 -32.12
N ALA A 56 48.08 18.04 -33.24
CA ALA A 56 46.68 18.07 -33.62
C ALA A 56 46.17 16.63 -33.81
N VAL A 57 45.40 16.15 -32.84
CA VAL A 57 44.52 14.99 -32.98
C VAL A 57 43.11 15.55 -33.01
N SER A 58 42.37 15.29 -34.10
CA SER A 58 40.95 15.61 -34.21
C SER A 58 40.22 15.16 -32.95
N PRO A 59 39.51 16.05 -32.23
CA PRO A 59 38.68 15.62 -31.11
C PRO A 59 37.51 14.84 -31.69
N THR A 60 37.60 13.51 -31.61
CA THR A 60 36.41 12.64 -31.56
C THR A 60 35.50 13.26 -30.51
N ALA A 61 34.35 13.78 -30.94
CA ALA A 61 33.38 14.37 -30.03
C ALA A 61 33.16 13.38 -28.88
N PRO A 62 33.26 13.81 -27.61
CA PRO A 62 32.86 12.95 -26.51
C PRO A 62 31.39 12.60 -26.76
N VAL A 63 31.14 11.33 -27.04
CA VAL A 63 29.80 10.77 -27.01
C VAL A 63 29.40 10.91 -25.56
N THR A 64 28.74 12.02 -25.23
CA THR A 64 28.12 12.22 -23.92
C THR A 64 27.26 10.98 -23.73
N PRO A 65 27.55 10.11 -22.74
CA PRO A 65 26.64 9.01 -22.46
C PRO A 65 25.30 9.67 -22.19
N ALA A 66 24.32 9.40 -23.06
CA ALA A 66 22.98 9.91 -22.92
C ALA A 66 22.58 9.63 -21.48
N ALA A 67 22.40 10.70 -20.70
CA ALA A 67 21.99 10.58 -19.32
C ALA A 67 20.68 9.79 -19.36
N THR A 68 20.75 8.50 -19.04
CA THR A 68 19.58 7.64 -18.93
C THR A 68 18.76 8.29 -17.83
N ALA A 69 17.74 9.05 -18.22
CA ALA A 69 16.87 9.72 -17.27
C ALA A 69 16.29 8.62 -16.37
N THR A 70 16.81 8.53 -15.15
CA THR A 70 16.38 7.54 -14.17
C THR A 70 14.93 7.88 -13.84
N ARG A 71 14.00 7.17 -14.49
CA ARG A 71 12.58 7.39 -14.28
C ARG A 71 12.30 7.17 -12.79
N PRO A 72 11.65 8.11 -12.10
CA PRO A 72 11.34 7.94 -10.69
C PRO A 72 10.50 6.67 -10.51
N VAL A 73 10.97 5.77 -9.65
CA VAL A 73 10.24 4.57 -9.25
C VAL A 73 9.14 5.04 -8.31
N LEU A 74 7.92 5.09 -8.82
CA LEU A 74 6.75 5.44 -8.03
C LEU A 74 6.34 4.22 -7.18
N PRO A 75 5.94 4.43 -5.91
CA PRO A 75 5.40 3.35 -5.10
C PRO A 75 4.13 2.79 -5.75
N GLU A 76 3.96 1.47 -5.65
CA GLU A 76 2.82 0.77 -6.22
C GLU A 76 1.56 1.03 -5.37
N PRO A 77 0.44 1.46 -5.97
CA PRO A 77 -0.76 1.81 -5.20
C PRO A 77 -1.42 0.59 -4.57
N VAL A 78 -2.12 0.81 -3.46
CA VAL A 78 -2.92 -0.22 -2.78
C VAL A 78 -4.30 -0.30 -3.42
N TYR A 79 -4.65 -1.47 -3.94
CA TYR A 79 -5.97 -1.75 -4.50
C TYR A 79 -6.90 -2.32 -3.44
N LEU A 80 -7.98 -1.60 -3.13
CA LEU A 80 -8.97 -1.97 -2.12
C LEU A 80 -10.31 -2.28 -2.80
N LEU A 81 -10.95 -3.39 -2.42
CA LEU A 81 -12.27 -3.79 -2.86
C LEU A 81 -13.26 -3.71 -1.71
N ASP A 82 -14.39 -3.07 -1.96
CA ASP A 82 -15.51 -2.86 -1.04
C ASP A 82 -15.05 -2.33 0.33
N ALA A 83 -13.97 -1.52 0.34
CA ALA A 83 -13.38 -0.94 1.55
C ALA A 83 -12.74 -1.94 2.56
N HIS A 84 -12.65 -3.24 2.26
CA HIS A 84 -12.17 -4.24 3.22
C HIS A 84 -11.28 -5.35 2.65
N ILE A 85 -11.13 -5.48 1.32
CA ILE A 85 -10.29 -6.52 0.70
C ILE A 85 -9.14 -5.88 -0.08
N ILE A 86 -7.88 -6.18 0.26
CA ILE A 86 -6.72 -5.81 -0.54
C ILE A 86 -6.55 -6.81 -1.69
N LEU A 87 -6.57 -6.33 -2.93
CA LEU A 87 -6.57 -7.16 -4.14
C LEU A 87 -5.18 -7.50 -4.70
N GLY A 88 -4.19 -6.65 -4.42
CA GLY A 88 -2.93 -6.61 -5.19
C GLY A 88 -3.15 -6.24 -6.66
N PRO A 89 -2.07 -5.99 -7.42
CA PRO A 89 -2.17 -5.53 -8.81
C PRO A 89 -2.88 -6.52 -9.73
N ASN A 90 -2.62 -7.81 -9.54
CA ASN A 90 -3.20 -8.88 -10.35
C ASN A 90 -4.65 -9.21 -9.95
N GLY A 91 -5.19 -8.60 -8.89
CA GLY A 91 -6.55 -8.83 -8.46
C GLY A 91 -7.60 -8.10 -9.30
N LEU A 92 -7.21 -7.01 -9.95
CA LEU A 92 -8.11 -6.21 -10.80
C LEU A 92 -8.65 -7.00 -11.99
N SER A 93 -7.83 -7.84 -12.61
CA SER A 93 -8.22 -8.65 -13.77
C SER A 93 -9.28 -9.71 -13.43
N LYS A 94 -9.54 -9.95 -12.14
CA LYS A 94 -10.57 -10.89 -11.67
C LYS A 94 -11.93 -10.24 -11.44
N LEU A 95 -12.02 -8.92 -11.62
CA LEU A 95 -13.27 -8.17 -11.50
C LEU A 95 -13.90 -8.02 -12.88
N THR A 96 -15.22 -8.20 -12.96
CA THR A 96 -15.98 -7.84 -14.16
C THR A 96 -16.19 -6.32 -14.16
N PRO A 97 -15.78 -5.57 -15.19
CA PRO A 97 -15.92 -4.11 -15.19
C PRO A 97 -17.37 -3.64 -15.05
N GLN A 98 -18.33 -4.39 -15.60
CA GLN A 98 -19.77 -4.08 -15.51
C GLN A 98 -20.33 -4.16 -14.09
N ASP A 99 -19.65 -4.88 -13.20
CA ASP A 99 -20.05 -5.06 -11.80
C ASP A 99 -19.52 -3.95 -10.89
N ILE A 100 -18.63 -3.09 -11.39
CA ILE A 100 -18.08 -1.97 -10.63
C ILE A 100 -19.13 -0.87 -10.54
N ALA A 101 -19.47 -0.46 -9.32
CA ALA A 101 -20.36 0.66 -9.06
C ALA A 101 -19.59 1.98 -8.98
N LYS A 102 -18.40 1.97 -8.36
CA LYS A 102 -17.62 3.18 -8.09
C LYS A 102 -16.13 2.86 -8.01
N VAL A 103 -15.30 3.82 -8.44
CA VAL A 103 -13.85 3.83 -8.21
C VAL A 103 -13.48 5.17 -7.58
N ASP A 104 -12.85 5.12 -6.41
CA ASP A 104 -12.32 6.28 -5.69
C ASP A 104 -10.79 6.19 -5.65
N ILE A 105 -10.12 7.32 -5.87
CA ILE A 105 -8.65 7.40 -5.83
C ILE A 105 -8.26 8.35 -4.70
N TYR A 106 -7.59 7.81 -3.69
CA TYR A 106 -7.07 8.57 -2.57
C TYR A 106 -5.57 8.75 -2.72
N LYS A 107 -5.14 9.99 -2.94
CA LYS A 107 -3.72 10.34 -3.14
C LYS A 107 -3.02 10.81 -1.86
N THR A 108 -3.80 11.18 -0.83
CA THR A 108 -3.28 11.75 0.41
C THR A 108 -4.02 11.20 1.63
N ALA A 109 -3.32 11.15 2.76
CA ALA A 109 -3.88 10.73 4.05
C ALA A 109 -5.10 11.58 4.49
N ALA A 110 -5.12 12.88 4.14
CA ALA A 110 -6.23 13.79 4.47
C ALA A 110 -7.54 13.42 3.75
N SER A 111 -7.44 12.98 2.50
CA SER A 111 -8.59 12.53 1.69
C SER A 111 -9.02 11.09 2.00
N THR A 112 -8.17 10.32 2.68
CA THR A 112 -8.39 8.90 2.93
C THR A 112 -9.20 8.68 4.21
N PRO A 113 -10.24 7.83 4.18
CA PRO A 113 -10.97 7.46 5.39
C PRO A 113 -10.06 6.87 6.46
N ALA A 114 -10.40 7.13 7.72
CA ALA A 114 -9.55 6.82 8.87
C ALA A 114 -8.98 5.40 8.87
N PRO A 115 -9.75 4.32 8.60
CA PRO A 115 -9.24 2.95 8.70
C PRO A 115 -8.11 2.58 7.72
N TRP A 116 -7.87 3.40 6.68
CA TRP A 116 -6.88 3.15 5.64
C TRP A 116 -5.86 4.28 5.52
N ARG A 117 -5.89 5.24 6.44
CA ARG A 117 -5.09 6.46 6.34
C ARG A 117 -3.59 6.16 6.29
N SER A 118 -3.13 5.18 7.06
CA SER A 118 -1.74 4.70 7.03
C SER A 118 -1.29 4.16 5.67
N LEU A 119 -2.21 3.59 4.89
CA LEU A 119 -1.91 3.01 3.57
C LEU A 119 -1.84 4.08 2.47
N ALA A 120 -2.30 5.30 2.74
CA ALA A 120 -2.33 6.39 1.77
C ALA A 120 -0.95 6.84 1.29
N ALA A 121 0.14 6.47 1.99
CA ALA A 121 1.50 6.76 1.58
C ALA A 121 1.87 6.18 0.19
N HIS A 122 1.25 5.08 -0.21
CA HIS A 122 1.39 4.50 -1.56
C HIS A 122 0.28 4.93 -2.52
N GLY A 123 -0.69 5.72 -2.06
CA GLY A 123 -1.95 5.95 -2.77
C GLY A 123 -2.87 4.73 -2.72
N ILE A 124 -4.18 4.98 -2.72
CA ILE A 124 -5.20 3.92 -2.64
C ILE A 124 -6.16 4.08 -3.82
N LEU A 125 -6.42 2.98 -4.50
CA LEU A 125 -7.50 2.85 -5.47
C LEU A 125 -8.56 1.96 -4.86
N SER A 126 -9.67 2.55 -4.42
CA SER A 126 -10.81 1.87 -3.82
C SER A 126 -11.87 1.59 -4.87
N ILE A 127 -12.32 0.35 -4.96
CA ILE A 127 -13.31 -0.13 -5.91
C ILE A 127 -14.50 -0.63 -5.10
N THR A 128 -15.68 -0.13 -5.42
CA THR A 128 -16.94 -0.61 -4.83
C THR A 128 -17.72 -1.34 -5.90
N LEU A 129 -18.17 -2.55 -5.60
CA LEU A 129 -19.01 -3.33 -6.50
C LEU A 129 -20.49 -2.99 -6.31
N LYS A 130 -21.28 -3.30 -7.35
CA LYS A 130 -22.74 -3.22 -7.29
C LYS A 130 -23.28 -4.24 -6.26
N PRO A 131 -24.37 -3.91 -5.54
CA PRO A 131 -25.03 -4.87 -4.65
C PRO A 131 -25.38 -6.17 -5.41
N GLY A 132 -25.04 -7.32 -4.83
CA GLY A 132 -25.29 -8.63 -5.43
C GLY A 132 -24.22 -9.12 -6.42
N ALA A 133 -23.24 -8.27 -6.79
CA ALA A 133 -22.09 -8.71 -7.57
C ALA A 133 -21.26 -9.73 -6.78
N LYS A 134 -20.99 -10.88 -7.38
CA LYS A 134 -20.21 -11.96 -6.75
C LYS A 134 -18.81 -11.99 -7.31
N HIS A 135 -17.81 -11.82 -6.45
CA HIS A 135 -16.41 -12.04 -6.80
C HIS A 135 -15.91 -13.35 -6.17
N ARG A 136 -15.19 -14.17 -6.95
CA ARG A 136 -14.64 -15.45 -6.48
C ARG A 136 -13.23 -15.31 -5.88
N LEU A 137 -13.00 -14.22 -5.14
CA LEU A 137 -11.68 -13.97 -4.55
C LEU A 137 -11.51 -14.76 -3.27
N ARG A 138 -10.45 -15.56 -3.21
CA ARG A 138 -10.05 -16.20 -1.97
C ARG A 138 -9.28 -15.19 -1.12
N THR A 139 -9.79 -14.87 0.06
CA THR A 139 -9.20 -13.88 0.98
C THR A 139 -8.81 -14.51 2.32
N LYS A 140 -7.81 -13.96 2.99
CA LYS A 140 -7.47 -14.27 4.39
C LYS A 140 -7.66 -13.04 5.26
N SER A 141 -8.27 -13.20 6.43
CA SER A 141 -8.28 -12.16 7.47
C SER A 141 -6.92 -12.12 8.18
N LEU A 142 -6.60 -10.99 8.81
CA LEU A 142 -5.39 -10.83 9.62
C LEU A 142 -5.32 -11.87 10.76
N THR A 143 -6.43 -12.11 11.44
CA THR A 143 -6.55 -13.15 12.47
C THR A 143 -6.27 -14.56 11.95
N ARG A 144 -6.67 -14.87 10.70
CA ARG A 144 -6.38 -16.15 10.07
C ARG A 144 -4.91 -16.27 9.71
N ILE A 145 -4.27 -15.18 9.29
CA ILE A 145 -2.82 -15.12 9.03
C ILE A 145 -2.05 -15.36 10.34
N GLN A 146 -2.41 -14.66 11.43
CA GLN A 146 -1.80 -14.86 12.75
C GLN A 146 -1.82 -16.32 13.19
N ARG A 147 -2.99 -16.96 13.14
CA ARG A 147 -3.17 -18.37 13.51
C ARG A 147 -2.38 -19.31 12.60
N GLN A 148 -2.36 -19.04 11.30
CA GLN A 148 -1.59 -19.84 10.34
C GLN A 148 -0.09 -19.79 10.64
N LEU A 149 0.42 -18.63 11.06
CA LEU A 149 1.82 -18.42 11.44
C LEU A 149 2.13 -18.90 12.87
N LYS A 150 1.13 -19.42 13.60
CA LYS A 150 1.25 -19.90 14.99
C LYS A 150 1.82 -18.85 15.95
N LEU A 151 1.50 -17.56 15.72
CA LEU A 151 2.02 -16.46 16.53
C LEU A 151 1.18 -16.31 17.80
N THR A 152 1.85 -16.33 18.95
CA THR A 152 1.26 -16.13 20.28
C THR A 152 1.63 -14.75 20.81
N GLY A 153 0.63 -13.93 21.13
CA GLY A 153 0.84 -12.58 21.67
C GLY A 153 0.23 -11.46 20.82
N PRO A 154 0.48 -10.19 21.18
CA PRO A 154 0.06 -9.03 20.40
C PRO A 154 0.83 -8.98 19.07
N VAL A 155 0.10 -8.81 17.97
CA VAL A 155 0.66 -8.78 16.61
C VAL A 155 0.26 -7.49 15.93
N ILE A 156 1.26 -6.78 15.40
CA ILE A 156 1.06 -5.60 14.55
C ILE A 156 1.22 -6.04 13.11
N PHE A 157 0.21 -5.76 12.29
CA PHE A 157 0.25 -6.07 10.87
C PHE A 157 0.73 -4.87 10.06
N GLN A 158 1.59 -5.16 9.08
CA GLN A 158 2.02 -4.20 8.07
C GLN A 158 1.75 -4.75 6.67
N LEU A 159 1.61 -3.85 5.70
CA LEU A 159 1.47 -4.13 4.28
C LEU A 159 2.60 -3.43 3.54
N ASN A 160 3.55 -4.19 2.99
CA ASN A 160 4.75 -3.63 2.36
C ASN A 160 5.45 -2.56 3.23
N GLY A 161 5.52 -2.79 4.55
CA GLY A 161 6.12 -1.88 5.53
C GLY A 161 5.19 -0.78 6.07
N LEU A 162 3.96 -0.64 5.56
CA LEU A 162 2.99 0.33 6.07
C LEU A 162 2.06 -0.30 7.12
N PRO A 163 1.81 0.33 8.28
CA PRO A 163 0.96 -0.25 9.31
C PRO A 163 -0.49 -0.41 8.85
N ILE A 164 -1.14 -1.51 9.23
CA ILE A 164 -2.57 -1.73 8.98
C ILE A 164 -3.33 -1.39 10.24
N GLU A 165 -4.14 -0.32 10.20
CA GLU A 165 -4.92 0.14 11.35
C GLU A 165 -6.21 -0.68 11.56
N SER A 166 -6.77 -1.25 10.50
CA SER A 166 -8.06 -1.93 10.53
C SER A 166 -7.93 -3.46 10.69
N ALA A 167 -8.47 -3.99 11.79
CA ALA A 167 -8.51 -5.43 12.05
C ALA A 167 -9.48 -6.21 11.14
N SER A 168 -10.47 -5.55 10.53
CA SER A 168 -11.45 -6.18 9.63
C SER A 168 -10.90 -6.39 8.22
N LEU A 169 -9.71 -5.86 7.93
CA LEU A 169 -9.09 -5.95 6.62
C LEU A 169 -8.77 -7.40 6.25
N ARG A 170 -8.99 -7.73 4.99
CA ARG A 170 -8.68 -9.04 4.41
C ARG A 170 -7.74 -8.85 3.24
N VAL A 171 -6.86 -9.80 3.02
CA VAL A 171 -5.91 -9.79 1.89
C VAL A 171 -6.27 -10.91 0.94
N ALA A 172 -6.40 -10.61 -0.35
CA ALA A 172 -6.57 -11.62 -1.38
C ALA A 172 -5.35 -12.55 -1.38
N THR A 173 -5.60 -13.86 -1.28
CA THR A 173 -4.53 -14.88 -1.15
C THR A 173 -3.52 -14.84 -2.28
N GLN A 174 -3.99 -14.62 -3.51
CA GLN A 174 -3.15 -14.48 -4.70
C GLN A 174 -2.28 -13.23 -4.71
N ALA A 175 -2.60 -12.24 -3.87
CA ALA A 175 -1.85 -10.99 -3.76
C ALA A 175 -0.68 -11.11 -2.80
N ILE A 176 -0.64 -12.15 -1.96
CA ILE A 176 0.40 -12.33 -0.94
C ILE A 176 1.61 -13.00 -1.59
N ALA A 177 2.73 -12.31 -1.65
CA ALA A 177 4.02 -12.87 -2.04
C ALA A 177 4.65 -13.66 -0.88
N GLY A 178 4.47 -13.19 0.36
CA GLY A 178 5.00 -13.84 1.55
C GLY A 178 4.72 -13.04 2.82
N PHE A 179 5.20 -13.57 3.94
CA PHE A 179 5.14 -12.90 5.24
C PHE A 179 6.56 -12.76 5.78
N ASP A 180 6.89 -11.56 6.26
CA ASP A 180 8.08 -11.33 7.05
C ASP A 180 7.64 -11.14 8.49
N VAL A 181 8.17 -11.97 9.39
CA VAL A 181 7.84 -11.93 10.82
C VAL A 181 9.05 -11.40 11.57
N LEU A 182 8.89 -10.23 12.17
CA LEU A 182 9.90 -9.58 13.00
C LEU A 182 9.46 -9.70 14.45
N HIS A 183 10.38 -10.15 15.30
CA HIS A 183 10.16 -10.21 16.74
C HIS A 183 10.90 -9.02 17.36
N HIS A 184 10.16 -8.18 18.07
CA HIS A 184 10.70 -7.16 18.97
C HIS A 184 10.28 -7.54 20.38
N ASP A 185 11.07 -7.15 21.39
CA ASP A 185 11.01 -7.72 22.74
C ASP A 185 9.60 -7.84 23.34
N ALA A 186 8.69 -6.92 23.01
CA ALA A 186 7.29 -6.94 23.46
C ALA A 186 6.24 -7.09 22.33
N GLU A 187 6.64 -7.06 21.05
CA GLU A 187 5.70 -6.99 19.92
C GLU A 187 6.16 -7.83 18.73
N ILE A 188 5.22 -8.54 18.11
CA ILE A 188 5.48 -9.27 16.87
C ILE A 188 4.94 -8.44 15.70
N VAL A 189 5.82 -8.05 14.78
CA VAL A 189 5.42 -7.33 13.57
C VAL A 189 5.36 -8.32 12.41
N VAL A 190 4.19 -8.42 11.78
CA VAL A 190 3.99 -9.24 10.58
C VAL A 190 3.82 -8.33 9.38
N ASN A 191 4.84 -8.27 8.54
CA ASN A 191 4.78 -7.56 7.26
C ASN A 191 4.28 -8.51 6.16
N ILE A 192 3.13 -8.17 5.59
CA ILE A 192 2.53 -8.86 4.45
C ILE A 192 3.13 -8.25 3.19
N ARG A 193 3.94 -9.02 2.47
CA ARG A 193 4.48 -8.61 1.18
C ARG A 193 3.48 -8.90 0.08
N LEU A 194 3.15 -7.89 -0.72
CA LEU A 194 2.33 -8.07 -1.91
C LEU A 194 3.17 -8.53 -3.10
N VAL A 195 2.56 -9.31 -3.99
CA VAL A 195 3.14 -9.67 -5.29
C VAL A 195 3.31 -8.39 -6.09
N PRO A 196 4.53 -8.03 -6.52
CA PRO A 196 4.77 -6.82 -7.29
C PRO A 196 4.12 -6.95 -8.67
N TYR A 197 3.62 -5.83 -9.19
CA TYR A 197 3.15 -5.81 -10.57
C TYR A 197 4.31 -6.04 -11.54
N ARG A 198 4.18 -7.05 -12.40
CA ARG A 198 5.07 -7.25 -13.54
C ARG A 198 4.30 -6.95 -14.82
N PRO A 199 4.57 -5.81 -15.49
CA PRO A 199 3.97 -5.55 -16.79
C PRO A 199 4.41 -6.62 -17.77
N THR A 200 3.46 -7.21 -18.50
CA THR A 200 3.76 -8.12 -19.59
C THR A 200 4.46 -7.34 -20.70
N PRO A 201 5.61 -7.83 -21.23
CA PRO A 201 6.25 -7.21 -22.39
C PRO A 201 5.26 -7.14 -23.55
N LEU A 202 5.17 -5.98 -24.18
CA LEU A 202 4.32 -5.81 -25.37
C LEU A 202 5.04 -6.37 -26.59
N PRO A 203 4.32 -7.01 -27.53
CA PRO A 203 4.90 -7.40 -28.80
C PRO A 203 5.45 -6.19 -29.56
N PRO A 204 6.54 -6.36 -30.34
CA PRO A 204 7.02 -5.32 -31.24
C PRO A 204 5.90 -4.88 -32.20
N GLY A 205 5.78 -3.57 -32.43
CA GLY A 205 4.68 -2.98 -33.21
C GLY A 205 3.46 -2.53 -32.39
N SER A 206 3.44 -2.75 -31.08
CA SER A 206 2.38 -2.24 -30.20
C SER A 206 2.54 -0.74 -29.93
N ILE A 207 1.50 0.06 -30.18
CA ILE A 207 1.46 1.50 -29.87
C ILE A 207 0.65 1.71 -28.59
N TYR A 208 1.25 2.37 -27.59
CA TYR A 208 0.55 2.74 -26.35
C TYR A 208 -0.09 4.13 -26.50
N ILE A 209 -1.41 4.19 -26.62
CA ILE A 209 -2.13 5.46 -26.56
C ILE A 209 -2.41 5.76 -25.08
N ARG A 210 -1.77 6.81 -24.56
CA ARG A 210 -2.09 7.36 -23.24
C ARG A 210 -3.08 8.50 -23.45
N GLY A 211 -4.28 8.38 -22.89
CA GLY A 211 -5.24 9.47 -22.90
C GLY A 211 -4.68 10.67 -22.13
N VAL A 212 -4.57 11.82 -22.78
CA VAL A 212 -4.44 13.10 -22.10
C VAL A 212 -5.83 13.50 -21.65
N ALA A 213 -6.13 13.36 -20.36
CA ALA A 213 -7.35 13.94 -19.80
C ALA A 213 -7.21 15.47 -19.91
N GLY A 214 -7.94 16.07 -20.85
CA GLY A 214 -8.10 17.52 -20.93
C GLY A 214 -8.62 18.03 -19.60
N ARG A 215 -7.93 19.03 -19.05
CA ARG A 215 -8.34 19.72 -17.83
C ARG A 215 -9.60 20.52 -18.03
#